data_AF-A0A543CUA2-F1
#
_entry.id   AF-A0A543CUA2-F1
#
_cell.length_a   1.000
_cell.length_b   1.000
_cell.length_c   1.000
_cell.angle_alpha   90.00
_cell.angle_beta   90.00
_cell.angle_gamma   90.00
#
_symmetry.space_group_name_H-M   'P 1'
#
loop_
_entity.id
_entity.type
_entity.pdbx_description
1 polymer ?
#
loop_
_entity_poly.entity_id
_entity_poly.type
_entity_poly.pdbx_seq_one_letter_code
_entity_poly.pdbx_strand_id
1 'polypeptide(L)'
;MTTRFSALIAAASAAVLSLAGPVTANAATPENYGDYSLMFTRSAGQYFSGGSVAGQWAWSPQNASSSDISWGDSANWPPASAEHFIRSGDWVELDGYSDGQGKPVNEVQRVTSETVGDAGCTDMTPLPADKGRQHYVRWTIPATGYCLDAVGTITSTVNGSVVHFEHKQRWTPPAPCTNAYMNGQECIGQHEQWWDDHGHGYGLQIDRTQYIARGLGMAYAIRTTVPISWAADGRYFWSW
;
A
#
# COMPACT_ATOMS: atom_id res chain seq x y z
N MET A 1 -14.95 80.19 -50.96
CA MET A 1 -15.58 79.37 -49.91
C MET A 1 -15.08 77.94 -50.11
N THR A 2 -14.03 77.59 -49.39
CA THR A 2 -13.30 76.31 -49.49
C THR A 2 -13.75 75.42 -48.34
N THR A 3 -14.15 74.16 -48.58
CA THR A 3 -13.41 72.96 -48.11
C THR A 3 -14.18 71.63 -48.34
N ARG A 4 -13.45 70.71 -49.00
CA ARG A 4 -13.20 69.28 -48.67
C ARG A 4 -14.35 68.26 -48.70
N PHE A 5 -14.25 67.34 -49.67
CA PHE A 5 -14.77 65.98 -49.63
C PHE A 5 -13.80 65.06 -48.86
N SER A 6 -14.32 64.27 -47.93
CA SER A 6 -13.59 63.21 -47.22
C SER A 6 -13.94 61.84 -47.81
N ALA A 7 -12.93 61.06 -48.17
CA ALA A 7 -13.04 59.71 -48.71
C ALA A 7 -13.09 58.66 -47.58
N LEU A 8 -13.94 57.64 -47.78
CA LEU A 8 -14.05 56.43 -46.96
C LEU A 8 -12.86 55.50 -47.20
N ILE A 9 -12.28 54.98 -46.11
CA ILE A 9 -11.36 53.82 -46.14
C ILE A 9 -12.03 52.70 -45.33
N ALA A 10 -12.35 51.59 -45.99
CA ALA A 10 -12.81 50.36 -45.38
C ALA A 10 -11.59 49.45 -45.10
N ALA A 11 -11.37 49.10 -43.84
CA ALA A 11 -10.34 48.14 -43.43
C ALA A 11 -11.01 46.80 -43.11
N ALA A 12 -10.73 45.79 -43.94
CA ALA A 12 -11.14 44.41 -43.71
C ALA A 12 -10.17 43.74 -42.70
N SER A 13 -10.69 43.28 -41.57
CA SER A 13 -9.95 42.45 -40.60
C SER A 13 -10.30 40.99 -40.81
N ALA A 14 -9.34 40.20 -41.28
CA ALA A 14 -9.47 38.75 -41.42
C ALA A 14 -9.25 38.07 -40.05
N ALA A 15 -10.29 37.44 -39.52
CA ALA A 15 -10.21 36.62 -38.31
C ALA A 15 -9.64 35.24 -38.65
N VAL A 16 -8.48 34.91 -38.08
CA VAL A 16 -7.89 33.57 -38.14
C VAL A 16 -8.59 32.70 -37.09
N LEU A 17 -9.53 31.85 -37.52
CA LEU A 17 -10.07 30.78 -36.67
C LEU A 17 -9.04 29.65 -36.57
N SER A 18 -8.34 29.57 -35.44
CA SER A 18 -7.56 28.39 -35.08
C SER A 18 -8.51 27.24 -34.71
N LEU A 19 -8.62 26.27 -35.60
CA LEU A 19 -9.28 24.99 -35.35
C LEU A 19 -8.44 24.18 -34.34
N ALA A 20 -8.68 24.39 -33.05
CA ALA A 20 -8.19 23.49 -32.01
C ALA A 20 -8.94 22.16 -32.14
N GLY A 21 -8.25 21.13 -32.64
CA GLY A 21 -8.79 19.77 -32.69
C GLY A 21 -9.10 19.23 -31.29
N PRO A 22 -9.97 18.22 -31.17
CA PRO A 22 -10.32 17.64 -29.89
C PRO A 22 -9.07 17.06 -29.23
N VAL A 23 -8.70 17.63 -28.08
CA VAL A 23 -7.69 17.06 -27.19
C VAL A 23 -8.31 15.79 -26.61
N THR A 24 -7.88 14.63 -27.08
CA THR A 24 -8.20 13.36 -26.44
C THR A 24 -7.56 13.38 -25.06
N ALA A 25 -8.37 13.56 -24.02
CA ALA A 25 -7.92 13.36 -22.65
C ALA A 25 -7.53 11.88 -22.52
N ASN A 26 -6.23 11.59 -22.49
CA ASN A 26 -5.74 10.28 -22.08
C ASN A 26 -6.21 10.07 -20.64
N ALA A 27 -7.18 9.18 -20.44
CA ALA A 27 -7.54 8.71 -19.12
C ALA A 27 -6.25 8.19 -18.47
N ALA A 28 -5.84 8.80 -17.36
CA ALA A 28 -4.71 8.32 -16.59
C ALA A 28 -4.99 6.87 -16.21
N THR A 29 -4.03 5.99 -16.46
CA THR A 29 -4.11 4.60 -15.98
C THR A 29 -4.37 4.64 -14.48
N PRO A 30 -5.40 3.93 -13.96
CA PRO A 30 -5.64 3.87 -12.53
C PRO A 30 -4.36 3.44 -11.81
N GLU A 31 -3.99 4.18 -10.77
CA GLU A 31 -2.83 3.85 -9.97
C GLU A 31 -3.08 2.54 -9.23
N ASN A 32 -2.03 1.73 -9.11
CA ASN A 32 -2.15 0.43 -8.47
C ASN A 32 -1.14 0.24 -7.34
N TYR A 33 -1.44 -0.66 -6.44
CA TYR A 33 -0.62 -0.97 -5.26
C TYR A 33 0.82 -1.36 -5.62
N GLY A 34 1.06 -1.94 -6.80
CA GLY A 34 2.40 -2.28 -7.27
C GLY A 34 3.29 -1.05 -7.49
N ASP A 35 2.72 0.09 -7.92
CA ASP A 35 3.44 1.35 -8.12
C ASP A 35 3.95 1.94 -6.80
N TYR A 36 3.34 1.53 -5.68
CA TYR A 36 3.64 2.01 -4.33
C TYR A 36 4.47 1.01 -3.55
N SER A 37 3.99 -0.21 -3.40
CA SER A 37 4.63 -1.26 -2.60
C SER A 37 5.91 -1.79 -3.24
N LEU A 38 6.00 -1.74 -4.57
CA LEU A 38 7.02 -2.41 -5.37
C LEU A 38 7.00 -3.94 -5.25
N MET A 39 5.87 -4.53 -4.85
CA MET A 39 5.68 -5.95 -4.52
C MET A 39 6.25 -6.93 -5.56
N PHE A 40 6.18 -6.65 -6.86
CA PHE A 40 6.68 -7.55 -7.92
C PHE A 40 8.05 -7.15 -8.48
N THR A 41 8.80 -6.34 -7.73
CA THR A 41 10.19 -6.01 -8.04
C THR A 41 11.07 -6.38 -6.85
N ARG A 42 12.31 -6.82 -7.12
CA ARG A 42 13.31 -6.99 -6.07
C ARG A 42 13.71 -5.63 -5.55
N SER A 43 13.07 -5.24 -4.46
CA SER A 43 13.17 -3.93 -3.86
C SER A 43 13.33 -4.09 -2.36
N ALA A 44 14.02 -3.14 -1.74
CA ALA A 44 14.27 -3.14 -0.32
C ALA A 44 14.42 -1.71 0.19
N GLY A 45 14.26 -1.55 1.51
CA GLY A 45 14.44 -0.26 2.15
C GLY A 45 14.79 -0.38 3.63
N GLN A 46 15.42 0.67 4.15
CA GLN A 46 15.75 0.84 5.57
C GLN A 46 15.09 2.08 6.12
N TYR A 47 14.52 1.94 7.32
CA TYR A 47 13.88 3.01 8.06
C TYR A 47 14.60 3.26 9.39
N PHE A 48 14.57 4.51 9.82
CA PHE A 48 15.37 5.03 10.93
C PHE A 48 14.48 5.62 12.00
N SER A 49 14.85 5.42 13.27
CA SER A 49 14.24 6.06 14.43
C SER A 49 15.33 6.64 15.32
N GLY A 50 15.18 7.89 15.76
CA GLY A 50 16.19 8.55 16.61
C GLY A 50 17.59 8.64 16.00
N GLY A 51 17.72 8.59 14.67
CA GLY A 51 19.01 8.61 13.96
C GLY A 51 19.71 7.26 13.80
N SER A 52 19.14 6.18 14.34
CA SER A 52 19.62 4.80 14.19
C SER A 52 18.73 3.99 13.26
N VAL A 53 19.28 2.94 12.65
CA VAL A 53 18.48 1.99 11.86
C VAL A 53 17.49 1.31 12.80
N ALA A 54 16.21 1.43 12.49
CA ALA A 54 15.13 0.79 13.24
C ALA A 54 14.69 -0.53 12.60
N GLY A 55 14.87 -0.67 11.29
CA GLY A 55 14.65 -1.94 10.60
C GLY A 55 14.81 -1.83 9.09
N GLN A 56 14.63 -2.97 8.44
CA GLN A 56 14.73 -3.16 7.00
C GLN A 56 13.54 -3.99 6.50
N TRP A 57 13.17 -3.76 5.25
CA TRP A 57 12.24 -4.60 4.50
C TRP A 57 12.82 -4.99 3.15
N ALA A 58 12.37 -6.11 2.59
CA ALA A 58 12.66 -6.48 1.21
C ALA A 58 11.53 -7.31 0.58
N TRP A 59 11.13 -6.96 -0.64
CA TRP A 59 10.31 -7.82 -1.50
C TRP A 59 11.18 -8.81 -2.27
N SER A 60 10.69 -10.05 -2.35
CA SER A 60 11.26 -11.15 -3.13
C SER A 60 10.17 -11.76 -4.01
N PRO A 61 10.03 -11.31 -5.28
CA PRO A 61 9.03 -11.85 -6.19
C PRO A 61 9.29 -13.33 -6.47
N GLN A 62 8.27 -14.15 -6.27
CA GLN A 62 8.34 -15.60 -6.51
C GLN A 62 7.89 -15.95 -7.93
N ASN A 63 6.90 -15.21 -8.45
CA ASN A 63 6.45 -15.25 -9.83
C ASN A 63 5.69 -13.97 -10.18
N ALA A 64 5.01 -13.94 -11.33
CA ALA A 64 4.27 -12.75 -11.80
C ALA A 64 3.08 -12.33 -10.91
N SER A 65 2.62 -13.21 -10.03
CA SER A 65 1.44 -13.00 -9.19
C SER A 65 1.69 -13.23 -7.70
N SER A 66 2.86 -13.71 -7.27
CA SER A 66 3.16 -13.83 -5.84
C SER A 66 4.55 -13.33 -5.48
N SER A 67 4.66 -12.81 -4.26
CA SER A 67 5.90 -12.29 -3.69
C SER A 67 5.93 -12.51 -2.19
N ASP A 68 7.13 -12.64 -1.66
CA ASP A 68 7.36 -12.61 -0.23
C ASP A 68 7.87 -11.23 0.19
N ILE A 69 7.49 -10.77 1.38
CA ILE A 69 8.18 -9.66 2.05
C ILE A 69 8.77 -10.14 3.36
N SER A 70 9.99 -9.70 3.62
CA SER A 70 10.64 -9.86 4.91
C SER A 70 10.80 -8.51 5.59
N TRP A 71 10.65 -8.51 6.91
CA TRP A 71 10.86 -7.37 7.79
C TRP A 71 11.80 -7.78 8.91
N GLY A 72 12.79 -6.96 9.26
CA GLY A 72 13.69 -7.33 10.35
C GLY A 72 14.83 -6.37 10.61
N ASP A 73 15.72 -6.78 11.51
CA ASP A 73 16.95 -6.07 11.83
C ASP A 73 17.95 -6.21 10.68
N SER A 74 18.42 -5.08 10.17
CA SER A 74 19.45 -5.01 9.13
C SER A 74 20.78 -5.68 9.52
N ALA A 75 21.14 -5.69 10.81
CA ALA A 75 22.38 -6.29 11.28
C ALA A 75 22.32 -7.83 11.29
N ASN A 76 21.11 -8.39 11.33
CA ASN A 76 20.84 -9.82 11.39
C ASN A 76 20.03 -10.28 10.16
N TRP A 77 20.36 -9.75 8.97
CA TRP A 77 19.66 -10.04 7.74
C TRP A 77 20.17 -11.33 7.05
N PRO A 78 19.29 -12.18 6.48
CA PRO A 78 17.83 -12.07 6.42
C PRO A 78 17.12 -12.54 7.71
N PRO A 79 15.92 -12.01 8.01
CA PRO A 79 15.12 -12.49 9.13
C PRO A 79 14.62 -13.92 8.91
N ALA A 80 14.24 -14.57 10.01
CA ALA A 80 13.77 -15.96 9.99
C ALA A 80 12.36 -16.13 9.42
N SER A 81 11.59 -15.06 9.22
CA SER A 81 10.23 -15.12 8.69
C SER A 81 10.03 -14.25 7.45
N ALA A 82 9.04 -14.63 6.64
CA ALA A 82 8.53 -13.82 5.55
C ALA A 82 7.01 -13.97 5.45
N GLU A 83 6.33 -12.92 4.99
CA GLU A 83 4.90 -12.91 4.65
C GLU A 83 4.73 -13.25 3.17
N HIS A 84 3.83 -14.18 2.85
CA HIS A 84 3.54 -14.60 1.47
C HIS A 84 2.29 -13.91 0.93
N PHE A 85 2.44 -13.13 -0.13
CA PHE A 85 1.35 -12.41 -0.78
C PHE A 85 1.09 -12.90 -2.20
N ILE A 86 -0.20 -12.95 -2.56
CA ILE A 86 -0.69 -13.37 -3.87
C ILE A 86 -1.60 -12.28 -4.43
N ARG A 87 -1.38 -11.84 -5.66
CA ARG A 87 -2.34 -11.02 -6.40
C ARG A 87 -3.36 -11.92 -7.11
N SER A 88 -4.62 -11.81 -6.71
CA SER A 88 -5.77 -12.49 -7.29
C SER A 88 -6.76 -11.44 -7.83
N GLY A 89 -6.78 -11.25 -9.14
CA GLY A 89 -7.62 -10.21 -9.77
C GLY A 89 -7.27 -8.79 -9.30
N ASP A 90 -8.25 -8.12 -8.68
CA ASP A 90 -8.11 -6.77 -8.13
C ASP A 90 -7.70 -6.75 -6.65
N TRP A 91 -7.24 -7.87 -6.12
CA TRP A 91 -6.82 -7.97 -4.72
C TRP A 91 -5.40 -8.51 -4.60
N VAL A 92 -4.71 -8.03 -3.57
CA VAL A 92 -3.58 -8.71 -2.98
C VAL A 92 -4.08 -9.40 -1.73
N GLU A 93 -3.72 -10.66 -1.59
CA GLU A 93 -4.17 -11.56 -0.53
C GLU A 93 -2.96 -12.05 0.26
N LEU A 94 -3.10 -12.13 1.58
CA LEU A 94 -2.12 -12.73 2.48
C LEU A 94 -2.44 -14.22 2.64
N ASP A 95 -1.51 -15.09 2.26
CA ASP A 95 -1.68 -16.54 2.35
C ASP A 95 -1.16 -17.12 3.68
N GLY A 96 -0.16 -16.47 4.28
CA GLY A 96 0.45 -16.89 5.52
C GLY A 96 1.92 -16.49 5.60
N TYR A 97 2.65 -17.18 6.48
CA TYR A 97 4.05 -16.91 6.76
C TYR A 97 4.91 -18.15 6.51
N SER A 98 6.18 -17.91 6.20
CA SER A 98 7.19 -18.94 5.96
C SER A 98 8.43 -18.70 6.83
N ASP A 99 9.29 -19.72 6.97
CA ASP A 99 10.61 -19.63 7.60
C ASP A 99 11.65 -18.91 6.70
N GLY A 100 11.25 -17.78 6.12
CA GLY A 100 12.07 -16.93 5.26
C GLY A 100 11.65 -16.94 3.78
N GLN A 101 12.20 -15.99 3.02
CA GLN A 101 11.82 -15.78 1.62
C GLN A 101 12.11 -17.00 0.73
N GLY A 102 11.20 -17.28 -0.21
CA GLY A 102 11.25 -18.40 -1.14
C GLY A 102 11.04 -19.77 -0.49
N LYS A 103 10.70 -19.81 0.81
CA LYS A 103 10.34 -21.06 1.50
C LYS A 103 8.83 -21.30 1.42
N PRO A 104 8.39 -22.57 1.48
CA PRO A 104 6.97 -22.88 1.60
C PRO A 104 6.35 -22.19 2.82
N VAL A 105 5.10 -21.72 2.65
CA VAL A 105 4.28 -21.25 3.77
C VAL A 105 4.10 -22.40 4.77
N ASN A 106 4.47 -22.17 6.01
CA ASN A 106 4.37 -23.13 7.10
C ASN A 106 3.40 -22.66 8.20
N GLU A 107 3.07 -21.37 8.25
CA GLU A 107 2.04 -20.78 9.11
C GLU A 107 0.89 -20.29 8.23
N VAL A 108 -0.11 -21.13 8.01
CA VAL A 108 -1.17 -20.91 7.01
C VAL A 108 -2.28 -20.03 7.60
N GLN A 109 -2.51 -18.86 7.01
CA GLN A 109 -3.51 -17.90 7.48
C GLN A 109 -4.83 -18.05 6.74
N ARG A 110 -5.93 -18.31 7.45
CA ARG A 110 -7.27 -18.41 6.85
C ARG A 110 -8.32 -17.59 7.60
N VAL A 111 -9.11 -16.81 6.85
CA VAL A 111 -10.24 -16.05 7.37
C VAL A 111 -11.47 -16.94 7.53
N THR A 112 -12.23 -16.68 8.59
CA THR A 112 -13.56 -17.23 8.86
C THR A 112 -14.66 -16.22 8.54
N SER A 113 -14.37 -14.93 8.66
CA SER A 113 -15.20 -13.84 8.17
C SER A 113 -14.32 -12.67 7.72
N GLU A 114 -14.76 -11.98 6.68
CA GLU A 114 -14.08 -10.80 6.18
C GLU A 114 -15.09 -9.82 5.61
N THR A 115 -14.88 -8.53 5.88
CA THR A 115 -15.77 -7.46 5.43
C THR A 115 -15.00 -6.26 4.90
N VAL A 116 -15.65 -5.49 4.02
CA VAL A 116 -15.17 -4.23 3.48
C VAL A 116 -16.21 -3.13 3.69
N GLY A 117 -15.77 -1.94 4.09
CA GLY A 117 -16.62 -0.76 4.22
C GLY A 117 -15.89 0.51 3.80
N ASP A 118 -16.44 1.65 4.20
CA ASP A 118 -15.82 2.95 3.93
C ASP A 118 -14.57 3.23 4.79
N ALA A 119 -13.93 4.38 4.60
CA ALA A 119 -12.74 4.78 5.34
C ALA A 119 -12.93 4.88 6.87
N GLY A 120 -14.17 5.05 7.33
CA GLY A 120 -14.55 5.09 8.75
C GLY A 120 -14.80 3.71 9.35
N CYS A 121 -14.68 2.64 8.57
CA CYS A 121 -15.15 1.30 8.91
C CYS A 121 -16.65 1.25 9.20
N THR A 122 -17.43 2.09 8.51
CA THR A 122 -18.89 2.03 8.50
C THR A 122 -19.38 1.34 7.22
N ASP A 123 -20.66 0.94 7.24
CA ASP A 123 -21.32 0.23 6.13
C ASP A 123 -20.56 -1.03 5.65
N MET A 124 -20.04 -1.79 6.62
CA MET A 124 -19.27 -3.01 6.36
C MET A 124 -20.14 -4.07 5.66
N THR A 125 -19.64 -4.60 4.55
CA THR A 125 -20.28 -5.65 3.77
C THR A 125 -19.35 -6.86 3.62
N PRO A 126 -19.87 -8.10 3.59
CA PRO A 126 -19.02 -9.28 3.43
C PRO A 126 -18.22 -9.27 2.13
N LEU A 127 -16.95 -9.67 2.21
CA LEU A 127 -16.12 -9.97 1.04
C LEU A 127 -16.26 -11.46 0.66
N PRO A 128 -16.39 -11.79 -0.64
CA PRO A 128 -16.37 -13.18 -1.08
C PRO A 128 -15.02 -13.83 -0.76
N ALA A 129 -15.03 -15.00 -0.12
CA ALA A 129 -13.79 -15.70 0.21
C ALA A 129 -13.06 -16.23 -1.05
N ASP A 130 -11.73 -16.07 -1.11
CA ASP A 130 -10.86 -16.74 -2.09
C ASP A 130 -10.00 -17.81 -1.38
N LYS A 131 -10.52 -19.05 -1.35
CA LYS A 131 -9.92 -20.19 -0.63
C LYS A 131 -9.58 -19.88 0.84
N GLY A 132 -10.28 -18.91 1.42
CA GLY A 132 -10.07 -18.44 2.79
C GLY A 132 -8.84 -17.57 3.02
N ARG A 133 -8.12 -17.10 1.99
CA ARG A 133 -7.04 -16.11 2.20
C ARG A 133 -7.63 -14.77 2.63
N GLN A 134 -6.86 -14.00 3.39
CA GLN A 134 -7.24 -12.63 3.76
C GLN A 134 -7.01 -11.70 2.56
N HIS A 135 -7.98 -10.87 2.21
CA HIS A 135 -7.76 -9.70 1.36
C HIS A 135 -6.94 -8.66 2.14
N TYR A 136 -5.74 -8.36 1.66
CA TYR A 136 -4.83 -7.41 2.32
C TYR A 136 -5.03 -5.98 1.83
N VAL A 137 -5.12 -5.80 0.50
CA VAL A 137 -5.30 -4.51 -0.15
C VAL A 137 -5.88 -4.70 -1.55
N ARG A 138 -6.68 -3.75 -2.03
CA ARG A 138 -7.05 -3.68 -3.44
C ARG A 138 -5.84 -3.36 -4.32
N TRP A 139 -5.72 -4.07 -5.43
CA TRP A 139 -4.69 -3.81 -6.42
C TRP A 139 -4.91 -2.45 -7.08
N THR A 140 -6.09 -2.18 -7.63
CA THR A 140 -6.46 -0.85 -8.13
C THR A 140 -6.80 0.04 -6.94
N ILE A 141 -6.05 1.13 -6.76
CA ILE A 141 -6.24 2.00 -5.59
C ILE A 141 -7.51 2.83 -5.80
N PRO A 142 -8.51 2.73 -4.92
CA PRO A 142 -9.72 3.54 -5.05
C PRO A 142 -9.44 5.02 -4.78
N ALA A 143 -10.22 5.91 -5.40
CA ALA A 143 -10.13 7.36 -5.17
C ALA A 143 -10.55 7.78 -3.75
N THR A 144 -11.27 6.91 -3.04
CA THR A 144 -11.70 7.10 -1.65
C THR A 144 -11.09 6.04 -0.76
N GLY A 145 -10.86 6.37 0.50
CA GLY A 145 -10.40 5.38 1.47
C GLY A 145 -11.45 4.29 1.72
N TYR A 146 -10.99 3.16 2.23
CA TYR A 146 -11.84 2.02 2.59
C TYR A 146 -11.29 1.29 3.81
N CYS A 147 -12.12 0.47 4.43
CA CYS A 147 -11.75 -0.35 5.58
C CYS A 147 -11.94 -1.83 5.28
N LEU A 148 -11.03 -2.66 5.77
CA LEU A 148 -11.10 -4.11 5.79
C LEU A 148 -11.11 -4.59 7.24
N ASP A 149 -11.88 -5.64 7.50
CA ASP A 149 -11.92 -6.29 8.81
C ASP A 149 -12.02 -7.80 8.58
N ALA A 150 -10.97 -8.52 8.99
CA ALA A 150 -10.80 -9.94 8.78
C ALA A 150 -10.58 -10.66 10.11
N VAL A 151 -11.35 -11.72 10.36
CA VAL A 151 -11.22 -12.58 11.55
C VAL A 151 -10.91 -13.99 11.09
N GLY A 152 -9.93 -14.65 11.70
CA GLY A 152 -9.47 -15.94 11.23
C GLY A 152 -8.51 -16.65 12.16
N THR A 153 -7.78 -17.61 11.58
CA THR A 153 -6.74 -18.38 12.26
C THR A 153 -5.45 -18.45 11.45
N ILE A 154 -4.32 -18.50 12.14
CA ILE A 154 -3.04 -18.93 11.60
C ILE A 154 -2.75 -20.32 12.16
N THR A 155 -2.56 -21.29 11.26
CA THR A 155 -2.33 -22.69 11.65
C THR A 155 -0.94 -23.13 11.21
N SER A 156 -0.14 -23.55 12.18
CA SER A 156 1.19 -24.11 11.92
C SER A 156 1.07 -25.50 11.31
N THR A 157 1.68 -25.67 10.15
CA THR A 157 1.82 -26.99 9.50
C THR A 157 2.93 -27.83 10.14
N VAL A 158 3.77 -27.23 10.99
CA VAL A 158 4.90 -27.90 11.65
C VAL A 158 4.44 -28.65 12.89
N ASN A 159 3.64 -28.01 13.74
CA ASN A 159 3.23 -28.58 15.04
C ASN A 159 1.70 -28.57 15.27
N GLY A 160 0.91 -28.03 14.34
CA GLY A 160 -0.54 -27.95 14.45
C GLY A 160 -1.07 -26.85 15.39
N SER A 161 -0.21 -25.96 15.89
CA SER A 161 -0.66 -24.84 16.73
C SER A 161 -1.58 -23.91 15.95
N VAL A 162 -2.55 -23.33 16.65
CA VAL A 162 -3.53 -22.40 16.08
C VAL A 162 -3.48 -21.10 16.86
N VAL A 163 -3.37 -19.99 16.13
CA VAL A 163 -3.53 -18.62 16.64
C VAL A 163 -4.81 -18.07 16.05
N HIS A 164 -5.67 -17.47 16.87
CA HIS A 164 -6.83 -16.71 16.41
C HIS A 164 -6.43 -15.26 16.21
N PHE A 165 -6.90 -14.63 15.13
CA PHE A 165 -6.59 -13.23 14.85
C PHE A 165 -7.81 -12.42 14.41
N GLU A 166 -7.74 -11.12 14.64
CA GLU A 166 -8.50 -10.10 13.92
C GLU A 166 -7.51 -9.09 13.30
N HIS A 167 -7.70 -8.75 12.04
CA HIS A 167 -6.89 -7.78 11.32
C HIS A 167 -7.81 -6.73 10.69
N LYS A 168 -7.74 -5.52 11.24
CA LYS A 168 -8.48 -4.36 10.75
C LYS A 168 -7.55 -3.41 10.05
N GLN A 169 -7.87 -3.02 8.83
CA GLN A 169 -7.05 -2.14 8.00
C GLN A 169 -7.88 -0.99 7.46
N ARG A 170 -7.41 0.24 7.60
CA ARG A 170 -7.95 1.40 6.88
C ARG A 170 -6.94 1.88 5.87
N TRP A 171 -7.35 1.94 4.62
CA TRP A 171 -6.53 2.35 3.50
C TRP A 171 -6.92 3.75 3.03
N THR A 172 -5.94 4.61 2.82
CA THR A 172 -6.14 5.96 2.27
C THR A 172 -5.78 6.01 0.79
N PRO A 173 -6.45 6.86 -0.02
CA PRO A 173 -6.05 7.08 -1.40
C PRO A 173 -4.68 7.78 -1.47
N PRO A 174 -4.10 7.90 -2.67
CA PRO A 174 -2.88 8.66 -2.89
C PRO A 174 -3.00 10.10 -2.39
N ALA A 175 -2.01 10.53 -1.62
CA ALA A 175 -1.91 11.90 -1.13
C ALA A 175 -0.45 12.34 -1.03
N PRO A 176 -0.16 13.65 -1.14
CA PRO A 176 1.17 14.18 -0.86
C PRO A 176 1.64 13.80 0.54
N CYS A 177 2.88 13.34 0.64
CA CYS A 177 3.50 12.92 1.88
C CYS A 177 4.97 13.36 1.94
N THR A 178 5.53 13.35 3.14
CA THR A 178 6.90 13.73 3.44
C THR A 178 7.36 12.99 4.68
N ASN A 179 8.64 12.67 4.76
CA ASN A 179 9.27 12.13 5.95
C ASN A 179 10.53 12.95 6.32
N ALA A 180 11.28 12.52 7.33
CA ALA A 180 12.47 13.26 7.79
C ALA A 180 13.61 13.40 6.76
N TYR A 181 13.63 12.58 5.70
CA TYR A 181 14.74 12.48 4.75
C TYR A 181 14.38 12.82 3.30
N MET A 182 13.10 12.74 2.94
CA MET A 182 12.59 12.94 1.58
C MET A 182 11.31 13.76 1.62
N ASN A 183 11.18 14.67 0.66
CA ASN A 183 10.01 15.54 0.49
C ASN A 183 9.32 15.27 -0.85
N GLY A 184 8.10 15.78 -1.01
CA GLY A 184 7.41 15.82 -2.31
C GLY A 184 7.07 14.44 -2.87
N GLN A 185 6.81 13.48 -1.99
CA GLN A 185 6.38 12.14 -2.38
C GLN A 185 4.85 12.08 -2.44
N GLU A 186 4.35 11.04 -3.09
CA GLU A 186 2.94 10.64 -3.07
C GLU A 186 2.85 9.29 -2.37
N CYS A 187 1.96 9.17 -1.39
CA CYS A 187 1.82 7.97 -0.58
C CYS A 187 0.38 7.48 -0.55
N ILE A 188 0.23 6.16 -0.43
CA ILE A 188 -0.93 5.56 0.21
C ILE A 188 -0.62 5.28 1.68
N GLY A 189 -1.65 5.28 2.51
CA GLY A 189 -1.56 4.99 3.94
C GLY A 189 -2.34 3.73 4.28
N GLN A 190 -1.80 2.95 5.19
CA GLN A 190 -2.48 1.83 5.84
C GLN A 190 -2.41 2.05 7.35
N HIS A 191 -3.56 2.27 7.98
CA HIS A 191 -3.69 2.15 9.42
C HIS A 191 -4.17 0.74 9.75
N GLU A 192 -3.30 -0.08 10.31
CA GLU A 192 -3.61 -1.44 10.72
C GLU A 192 -3.77 -1.55 12.23
N GLN A 193 -4.68 -2.43 12.62
CA GLN A 193 -4.82 -2.94 13.97
C GLN A 193 -4.85 -4.46 13.89
N TRP A 194 -4.09 -5.12 14.76
CA TRP A 194 -3.96 -6.57 14.79
C TRP A 194 -4.19 -7.07 16.21
N TRP A 195 -5.12 -7.99 16.38
CA TRP A 195 -5.38 -8.71 17.61
C TRP A 195 -5.07 -10.18 17.40
N ASP A 196 -4.42 -10.82 18.38
CA ASP A 196 -4.23 -12.27 18.37
C ASP A 196 -4.09 -12.85 19.78
N ASP A 197 -3.98 -14.18 19.88
CA ASP A 197 -3.72 -14.95 21.09
C ASP A 197 -2.41 -15.77 21.05
N HIS A 198 -1.39 -15.32 20.29
CA HIS A 198 -0.16 -16.07 20.11
C HIS A 198 0.76 -16.05 21.35
N GLY A 199 0.61 -17.05 22.20
CA GLY A 199 1.42 -17.16 23.42
C GLY A 199 0.98 -16.20 24.54
N HIS A 200 -0.19 -15.57 24.38
CA HIS A 200 -0.83 -14.70 25.36
C HIS A 200 -2.36 -14.77 25.23
N GLY A 201 -3.10 -14.08 26.11
CA GLY A 201 -4.55 -13.93 25.95
C GLY A 201 -4.88 -13.07 24.73
N TYR A 202 -6.07 -13.29 24.14
CA TYR A 202 -6.51 -12.52 22.97
C TYR A 202 -6.52 -11.02 23.25
N GLY A 203 -5.81 -10.23 22.43
CA GLY A 203 -5.71 -8.79 22.63
C GLY A 203 -4.96 -8.07 21.52
N LEU A 204 -5.08 -6.74 21.51
CA LEU A 204 -4.45 -5.85 20.52
C LEU A 204 -2.92 -5.90 20.66
N GLN A 205 -2.24 -6.34 19.61
CA GLN A 205 -0.78 -6.44 19.53
C GLN A 205 -0.16 -5.36 18.67
N ILE A 206 -0.87 -4.89 17.64
CA ILE A 206 -0.38 -3.84 16.74
C ILE A 206 -1.47 -2.79 16.55
N ASP A 207 -1.07 -1.53 16.65
CA ASP A 207 -1.83 -0.38 16.16
C ASP A 207 -0.80 0.57 15.55
N ARG A 208 -0.78 0.63 14.22
CA ARG A 208 0.19 1.43 13.47
C ARG A 208 -0.39 1.99 12.19
N THR A 209 0.16 3.12 11.76
CA THR A 209 0.02 3.63 10.39
C THR A 209 1.35 3.52 9.67
N GLN A 210 1.34 2.83 8.52
CA GLN A 210 2.44 2.83 7.57
C GLN A 210 2.06 3.66 6.33
N TYR A 211 3.00 4.46 5.87
CA TYR A 211 2.93 5.16 4.59
C TYR A 211 3.82 4.43 3.60
N ILE A 212 3.30 4.19 2.41
CA ILE A 212 3.97 3.50 1.32
C ILE A 212 4.09 4.52 0.21
N ALA A 213 5.31 4.86 -0.19
CA ALA A 213 5.56 5.94 -1.15
C ALA A 213 5.73 5.38 -2.57
N ARG A 214 5.07 6.04 -3.52
CA ARG A 214 5.14 5.72 -4.95
C ARG A 214 6.60 5.66 -5.41
N GLY A 215 6.98 4.54 -6.04
CA GLY A 215 8.34 4.34 -6.56
C GLY A 215 9.44 4.10 -5.50
N LEU A 216 9.13 4.17 -4.21
CA LEU A 216 10.09 3.91 -3.13
C LEU A 216 9.80 2.62 -2.36
N GLY A 217 8.51 2.28 -2.17
CA GLY A 217 8.13 1.06 -1.48
C GLY A 217 7.54 1.28 -0.10
N MET A 218 7.63 0.21 0.68
CA MET A 218 7.08 0.09 2.02
C MET A 218 7.83 0.98 3.04
N ALA A 219 7.23 1.19 4.21
CA ALA A 219 7.84 1.89 5.34
C ALA A 219 8.50 3.23 5.00
N TYR A 220 7.86 4.02 4.11
CA TYR A 220 8.27 5.39 3.87
C TYR A 220 8.18 6.22 5.16
N ALA A 221 7.12 5.99 5.93
CA ALA A 221 7.01 6.40 7.32
C ALA A 221 6.18 5.37 8.10
N ILE A 222 6.54 5.12 9.35
CA ILE A 222 5.80 4.26 10.28
C ILE A 222 5.50 5.07 11.54
N ARG A 223 4.25 5.03 12.01
CA ARG A 223 3.79 5.65 13.25
C ARG A 223 3.01 4.59 14.03
N THR A 224 3.54 4.17 15.16
CA THR A 224 2.99 3.07 15.96
C THR A 224 2.53 3.60 17.31
N THR A 225 1.43 3.05 17.83
CA THR A 225 0.90 3.35 19.16
C THR A 225 0.86 2.13 20.07
N VAL A 226 0.71 0.92 19.52
CA VAL A 226 0.72 -0.37 20.25
C VAL A 226 1.80 -1.30 19.65
N PRO A 227 2.57 -2.03 20.48
CA PRO A 227 2.48 -2.11 21.95
C PRO A 227 3.10 -0.93 22.70
N ILE A 228 3.96 -0.17 22.04
CA ILE A 228 4.57 1.05 22.55
C ILE A 228 4.56 2.11 21.44
N SER A 229 4.49 3.39 21.82
CA SER A 229 4.53 4.45 20.84
C SER A 229 5.95 4.65 20.31
N TRP A 230 6.09 4.60 18.98
CA TRP A 230 7.33 4.92 18.29
C TRP A 230 7.06 5.37 16.85
N ALA A 231 8.06 5.98 16.22
CA ALA A 231 8.00 6.41 14.83
C ALA A 231 9.33 6.13 14.14
N ALA A 232 9.26 5.81 12.85
CA ALA A 232 10.43 5.70 12.00
C ALA A 232 10.16 6.23 10.59
N ASP A 233 11.22 6.66 9.91
CA ASP A 233 11.16 7.22 8.57
C ASP A 233 12.13 6.48 7.64
N GLY A 234 11.65 6.08 6.47
CA GLY A 234 12.46 5.47 5.42
C GLY A 234 13.55 6.42 4.96
N ARG A 235 14.77 5.91 4.79
CA ARG A 235 15.94 6.72 4.39
C ARG A 235 16.66 6.17 3.18
N TYR A 236 16.81 4.86 3.08
CA TYR A 236 17.48 4.20 1.97
C TYR A 236 16.53 3.24 1.30
N PHE A 237 16.50 3.27 -0.02
CA PHE A 237 15.69 2.40 -0.89
C PHE A 237 16.54 1.95 -2.07
N TRP A 238 16.45 0.68 -2.44
CA TRP A 238 17.25 0.12 -3.52
C TRP A 238 16.60 -1.09 -4.18
N SER A 239 17.08 -1.44 -5.37
CA SER A 239 16.80 -2.71 -6.04
C SER A 239 17.96 -3.69 -5.89
N TRP A 240 17.70 -5.00 -5.93
CA TRP A 240 18.71 -6.06 -5.74
C TRP A 240 18.49 -7.31 -6.61
#